data_AF-A0A932LRG8-F1
#
_entry.id   AF-A0A932LRG8-F1
#
_cell.length_a   1.000
_cell.length_b   1.000
_cell.length_c   1.000
_cell.angle_alpha   90.00
_cell.angle_beta   90.00
_cell.angle_gamma   90.00
#
_symmetry.space_group_name_H-M   'P 1'
#
loop_
_entity.id
_entity.type
_entity.pdbx_description
1 polymer ?
#
loop_
_entity_poly.entity_id
_entity_poly.type
_entity_poly.pdbx_seq_one_letter_code
_entity_poly.pdbx_strand_id
1 'polypeptide(L)'
;MKRFTITTMLLMAACVMAFAQQPATTLPPQSQIKMTTYVLGIIRKGPHWGEGTAEERKLVQDGHMANIRKMASMGKLIVAGPIDDTNLRGIFIFGIGSVEEAKALVKDDPAIASERLVVDFYPWYAAVGLKVDLQTISATDAPREQVVKLVTAIQRADYEGDRPALHRLYSELDPFVETQELASRVRYWRGFALWRRAFNGFNESADPKDLADDLERAVREFQQSAEKDPNFADAKIGAASCLSNLMFLHRSDPAKVQELLAQVKTLLREAGNADPGNPRLSWVTGPNLWYAPPEYGGSQEKAMETYLKGLESAKKLKATATTDPLNPSWGEPELLMNLAWSNLHRTTPDIDAAESYARKALDIVPYWHYVRDILLPQIRDARKHTKLEVDQSPASQLGALPGF
;
A
#
# COMPACT_ATOMS: atom_id res chain seq x y z
N MET A 1 -42.78 -79.06 2.54
CA MET A 1 -42.74 -78.23 3.76
C MET A 1 -41.56 -78.67 4.63
N LYS A 2 -40.81 -77.69 5.18
CA LYS A 2 -39.67 -77.81 6.13
C LYS A 2 -38.35 -78.29 5.51
N ARG A 3 -37.17 -77.71 5.76
CA ARG A 3 -36.67 -76.42 6.32
C ARG A 3 -35.13 -76.44 6.06
N PHE A 4 -34.58 -75.28 5.69
CA PHE A 4 -33.21 -74.77 5.82
C PHE A 4 -32.10 -75.69 6.40
N THR A 5 -30.88 -75.66 5.82
CA THR A 5 -29.76 -74.79 6.26
C THR A 5 -28.58 -74.92 5.28
N ILE A 6 -28.06 -73.78 4.81
CA ILE A 6 -26.85 -73.64 3.99
C ILE A 6 -25.66 -73.49 4.94
N THR A 7 -24.59 -74.25 4.75
CA THR A 7 -23.29 -73.96 5.37
C THR A 7 -22.17 -74.17 4.35
N THR A 8 -21.38 -73.12 4.27
CA THR A 8 -20.39 -72.71 3.29
C THR A 8 -19.26 -73.73 3.09
N MET A 9 -18.97 -74.00 1.82
CA MET A 9 -17.94 -74.90 1.34
C MET A 9 -16.59 -74.17 1.25
N LEU A 10 -15.57 -74.80 1.85
CA LEU A 10 -14.16 -74.47 1.77
C LEU A 10 -13.62 -74.99 0.43
N LEU A 11 -13.16 -74.13 -0.51
CA LEU A 11 -12.12 -74.45 -1.51
C LEU A 11 -11.85 -73.22 -2.40
N MET A 12 -10.67 -72.61 -2.30
CA MET A 12 -9.91 -72.15 -3.48
C MET A 12 -8.48 -71.83 -3.08
N ALA A 13 -7.61 -72.81 -3.38
CA ALA A 13 -6.21 -72.57 -3.63
C ALA A 13 -6.05 -71.97 -5.05
N ALA A 14 -4.94 -71.26 -5.24
CA ALA A 14 -4.33 -70.86 -6.50
C ALA A 14 -4.96 -69.68 -7.28
N CYS A 15 -4.44 -68.48 -7.02
CA CYS A 15 -4.14 -67.52 -8.08
C CYS A 15 -2.78 -66.89 -7.82
N VAL A 16 -1.77 -67.50 -8.44
CA VAL A 16 -0.43 -66.94 -8.62
C VAL A 16 -0.55 -65.72 -9.53
N MET A 17 -0.01 -64.61 -9.04
CA MET A 17 0.60 -63.49 -9.76
C MET A 17 0.11 -63.22 -11.19
N ALA A 18 -0.90 -62.34 -11.30
CA ALA A 18 -1.12 -61.52 -12.47
C ALA A 18 -1.11 -60.04 -12.04
N PHE A 19 0.05 -59.53 -11.62
CA PHE A 19 0.33 -58.10 -11.75
C PHE A 19 0.57 -57.86 -13.24
N ALA A 20 -0.51 -57.56 -13.96
CA ALA A 20 -0.44 -57.00 -15.29
C ALA A 20 0.45 -55.74 -15.23
N GLN A 21 1.51 -55.75 -16.03
CA GLN A 21 2.31 -54.56 -16.33
C GLN A 21 1.35 -53.48 -16.80
N GLN A 22 1.16 -52.44 -15.99
CA GLN A 22 0.59 -51.19 -16.50
C GLN A 22 1.49 -50.74 -17.65
N PRO A 23 0.94 -50.36 -18.82
CA PRO A 23 1.75 -49.71 -19.84
C PRO A 23 2.36 -48.47 -19.20
N ALA A 24 3.69 -48.39 -19.22
CA ALA A 24 4.42 -47.22 -18.76
C ALA A 24 3.78 -46.00 -19.42
N THR A 25 3.24 -45.10 -18.60
CA THR A 25 2.76 -43.81 -19.06
C THR A 25 3.98 -43.11 -19.65
N THR A 26 4.10 -43.08 -20.98
CA THR A 26 5.14 -42.29 -21.64
C THR A 26 4.88 -40.85 -21.26
N LEU A 27 5.79 -40.27 -20.46
CA LEU A 27 5.84 -38.84 -20.24
C LEU A 27 5.75 -38.17 -21.63
N PRO A 28 4.95 -37.10 -21.80
CA PRO A 28 5.01 -36.33 -23.04
C PRO A 28 6.48 -35.95 -23.29
N PRO A 29 6.96 -35.98 -24.55
CA PRO A 29 8.35 -35.65 -24.83
C PRO A 29 8.69 -34.33 -24.15
N GLN A 30 9.73 -34.33 -23.31
CA GLN A 30 10.27 -33.11 -22.73
C GLN A 30 10.45 -32.12 -23.89
N SER A 31 9.71 -31.01 -23.85
CA SER A 31 9.83 -29.97 -24.86
C SER A 31 11.31 -29.58 -24.92
N GLN A 32 11.96 -29.89 -26.03
CA GLN A 32 13.36 -29.53 -26.22
C GLN A 32 13.40 -28.00 -26.30
N ILE A 33 13.79 -27.35 -25.20
CA ILE A 33 13.92 -25.90 -25.15
C ILE A 33 14.94 -25.51 -26.21
N LYS A 34 14.49 -24.82 -27.26
CA LYS A 34 15.37 -24.32 -28.32
C LYS A 34 16.30 -23.27 -27.71
N MET A 35 17.60 -23.37 -27.97
CA MET A 35 18.62 -22.47 -27.42
C MET A 35 19.25 -21.60 -28.50
N THR A 36 19.77 -20.43 -28.15
CA THR A 36 20.52 -19.51 -29.01
C THR A 36 21.59 -18.77 -28.21
N THR A 37 22.55 -18.19 -28.91
CA THR A 37 23.54 -17.28 -28.32
C THR A 37 23.02 -15.85 -28.41
N TYR A 38 22.98 -15.17 -27.27
CA TYR A 38 22.80 -13.73 -27.12
C TYR A 38 24.16 -13.10 -26.79
N VAL A 39 24.21 -11.76 -26.73
CA VAL A 39 25.35 -11.07 -26.12
C VAL A 39 24.88 -10.35 -24.85
N LEU A 40 25.51 -10.64 -23.73
CA LEU A 40 25.35 -9.96 -22.45
C LEU A 40 26.36 -8.81 -22.36
N GLY A 41 25.90 -7.58 -22.14
CA GLY A 41 26.74 -6.44 -21.80
C GLY A 41 26.54 -6.06 -20.34
N ILE A 42 27.61 -6.01 -19.54
CA ILE A 42 27.59 -5.50 -18.17
C ILE A 42 28.15 -4.09 -18.19
N ILE A 43 27.35 -3.12 -17.77
CA ILE A 43 27.73 -1.70 -17.71
C ILE A 43 28.30 -1.40 -16.33
N ARG A 44 29.46 -0.76 -16.28
CA ARG A 44 30.13 -0.31 -15.05
C ARG A 44 30.58 1.14 -15.14
N LYS A 45 30.92 1.72 -14.00
CA LYS A 45 31.54 3.06 -13.94
C LYS A 45 32.86 3.06 -14.71
N GLY A 46 33.02 4.05 -15.58
CA GLY A 46 34.26 4.32 -16.28
C GLY A 46 35.14 5.34 -15.54
N PRO A 47 36.36 5.61 -16.03
CA PRO A 47 37.31 6.52 -15.41
C PRO A 47 36.77 7.95 -15.21
N HIS A 48 35.91 8.43 -16.12
CA HIS A 48 35.34 9.79 -16.06
C HIS A 48 33.96 9.85 -15.40
N TRP A 49 33.62 8.85 -14.59
CA TRP A 49 32.32 8.79 -13.93
C TRP A 49 32.06 10.03 -13.05
N GLY A 50 30.94 10.70 -13.29
CA GLY A 50 30.48 11.84 -12.48
C GLY A 50 31.12 13.21 -12.80
N GLU A 51 32.12 13.27 -13.68
CA GLU A 51 32.77 14.54 -14.08
C GLU A 51 31.83 15.52 -14.80
N GLY A 52 32.23 16.79 -14.97
CA GLY A 52 31.48 17.81 -15.71
C GLY A 52 30.40 18.54 -14.89
N THR A 53 29.68 19.47 -15.52
CA THR A 53 28.55 20.19 -14.90
C THR A 53 27.29 19.33 -14.84
N ALA A 54 26.26 19.81 -14.13
CA ALA A 54 24.98 19.11 -14.08
C ALA A 54 24.32 19.03 -15.47
N GLU A 55 24.44 20.09 -16.25
CA GLU A 55 23.92 20.20 -17.61
C GLU A 55 24.64 19.24 -18.57
N GLU A 56 25.97 19.16 -18.50
CA GLU A 56 26.77 18.24 -19.30
C GLU A 56 26.44 16.77 -18.98
N ARG A 57 26.34 16.44 -17.68
CA ARG A 57 25.93 15.09 -17.25
C ARG A 57 24.54 14.73 -17.76
N LYS A 58 23.60 15.70 -17.70
CA LYS A 58 22.25 15.50 -18.23
C LYS A 58 22.27 15.24 -19.73
N LEU A 59 23.02 16.03 -20.50
CA LEU A 59 23.14 15.87 -21.94
C LEU A 59 23.70 14.49 -22.33
N VAL A 60 24.75 14.04 -21.63
CA VAL A 60 25.33 12.71 -21.84
C VAL A 60 24.31 11.61 -21.50
N GLN A 61 23.59 11.74 -20.39
CA GLN A 61 22.56 10.78 -20.00
C GLN A 61 21.42 10.72 -21.02
N ASP A 62 20.97 11.87 -21.53
CA ASP A 62 19.92 11.93 -22.55
C ASP A 62 20.38 11.26 -23.86
N GLY A 63 21.65 11.48 -24.24
CA GLY A 63 22.29 10.82 -25.39
C GLY A 63 22.42 9.30 -25.23
N HIS A 64 22.81 8.84 -24.05
CA HIS A 64 22.85 7.42 -23.70
C HIS A 64 21.47 6.77 -23.86
N MET A 65 20.43 7.40 -23.32
CA MET A 65 19.04 6.93 -23.48
C MET A 65 18.58 6.94 -24.94
N ALA A 66 19.01 7.92 -25.75
CA ALA A 66 18.71 7.96 -27.17
C ALA A 66 19.36 6.79 -27.93
N ASN A 67 20.61 6.43 -27.61
CA ASN A 67 21.27 5.28 -28.22
C ASN A 67 20.57 3.95 -27.85
N ILE A 68 20.17 3.77 -26.59
CA ILE A 68 19.38 2.61 -26.15
C ILE A 68 18.09 2.47 -26.98
N ARG A 69 17.34 3.56 -27.14
CA ARG A 69 16.10 3.57 -27.94
C ARG A 69 16.36 3.23 -29.40
N LYS A 70 17.45 3.76 -29.99
CA LYS A 70 17.88 3.42 -31.35
C LYS A 70 18.14 1.93 -31.48
N MET A 71 18.98 1.34 -30.62
CA MET A 71 19.29 -0.09 -30.64
C MET A 71 18.06 -0.99 -30.44
N ALA A 72 17.14 -0.59 -29.56
CA ALA A 72 15.88 -1.30 -29.32
C ALA A 72 14.96 -1.23 -30.56
N SER A 73 14.81 -0.06 -31.19
CA SER A 73 13.99 0.13 -32.40
C SER A 73 14.48 -0.70 -33.59
N MET A 74 15.79 -0.96 -33.66
CA MET A 74 16.40 -1.86 -34.65
C MET A 74 16.20 -3.35 -34.34
N GLY A 75 15.60 -3.70 -33.20
CA GLY A 75 15.44 -5.08 -32.73
C GLY A 75 16.75 -5.75 -32.31
N LYS A 76 17.83 -4.99 -32.15
CA LYS A 76 19.17 -5.50 -31.84
C LYS A 76 19.40 -5.63 -30.34
N LEU A 77 18.79 -4.76 -29.54
CA LEU A 77 18.80 -4.81 -28.09
C LEU A 77 17.45 -5.33 -27.58
N ILE A 78 17.48 -6.44 -26.83
CA ILE A 78 16.28 -7.07 -26.25
C ILE A 78 16.00 -6.52 -24.85
N VAL A 79 17.04 -6.39 -24.01
CA VAL A 79 16.92 -5.92 -22.63
C VAL A 79 17.90 -4.77 -22.39
N ALA A 80 17.44 -3.72 -21.73
CA ALA A 80 18.27 -2.70 -21.11
C ALA A 80 17.70 -2.37 -19.72
N GLY A 81 18.52 -2.37 -18.69
CA GLY A 81 18.06 -2.05 -17.34
C GLY A 81 19.19 -1.60 -16.41
N PRO A 82 18.89 -0.72 -15.44
CA PRO A 82 19.87 -0.29 -14.45
C PRO A 82 20.16 -1.40 -13.44
N ILE A 83 21.36 -1.35 -12.85
CA ILE A 83 21.69 -2.06 -11.61
C ILE A 83 21.92 -1.00 -10.55
N ASP A 84 21.26 -1.12 -9.40
CA ASP A 84 21.56 -0.32 -8.23
C ASP A 84 22.68 -0.96 -7.43
N ASP A 85 23.92 -0.66 -7.84
CA ASP A 85 25.15 -1.12 -7.21
C ASP A 85 26.19 0.01 -7.15
N THR A 86 27.18 -0.19 -6.28
CA THR A 86 28.30 0.72 -6.07
C THR A 86 29.17 0.93 -7.32
N ASN A 87 29.33 -0.08 -8.18
CA ASN A 87 30.18 -0.02 -9.37
C ASN A 87 29.44 -0.41 -10.66
N LEU A 88 28.52 -1.36 -10.61
CA LEU A 88 27.69 -1.75 -11.75
C LEU A 88 26.58 -0.72 -11.98
N ARG A 89 26.31 -0.42 -13.25
CA ARG A 89 25.36 0.61 -13.68
C ARG A 89 24.20 0.07 -14.50
N GLY A 90 24.33 -1.12 -15.08
CA GLY A 90 23.25 -1.72 -15.84
C GLY A 90 23.64 -2.97 -16.63
N ILE A 91 22.66 -3.52 -17.33
CA ILE A 91 22.78 -4.69 -18.19
C ILE A 91 22.20 -4.37 -19.57
N PHE A 92 22.85 -4.88 -20.61
CA PHE A 92 22.29 -5.06 -21.94
C PHE A 92 22.21 -6.53 -22.30
N ILE A 93 21.12 -6.95 -22.93
CA ILE A 93 21.03 -8.25 -23.60
C ILE A 93 20.69 -8.00 -25.06
N PHE A 94 21.60 -8.34 -25.96
CA PHE A 94 21.45 -8.17 -27.39
C PHE A 94 20.95 -9.45 -28.05
N GLY A 95 20.02 -9.29 -29.00
CA GLY A 95 19.47 -10.36 -29.85
C GLY A 95 20.34 -10.68 -31.07
N ILE A 96 21.65 -10.44 -30.97
CA ILE A 96 22.64 -10.60 -32.04
C ILE A 96 23.63 -11.70 -31.68
N GLY A 97 24.23 -12.31 -32.69
CA GLY A 97 25.12 -13.46 -32.53
C GLY A 97 26.60 -13.13 -32.34
N SER A 98 27.01 -11.85 -32.29
CA SER A 98 28.43 -11.47 -32.19
C SER A 98 28.69 -10.31 -31.22
N VAL A 99 29.79 -10.43 -30.46
CA VAL A 99 30.26 -9.39 -29.52
C VAL A 99 30.73 -8.15 -30.28
N GLU A 100 31.30 -8.33 -31.46
CA GLU A 100 31.80 -7.28 -32.34
C GLU A 100 30.67 -6.34 -32.78
N GLU A 101 29.52 -6.90 -33.17
CA GLU A 101 28.33 -6.11 -33.50
C GLU A 101 27.79 -5.36 -32.27
N ALA A 102 27.79 -6.00 -31.09
CA ALA A 102 27.37 -5.33 -29.84
C ALA A 102 28.26 -4.13 -29.50
N LYS A 103 29.58 -4.28 -29.65
CA LYS A 103 30.56 -3.20 -29.46
C LYS A 103 30.33 -2.05 -30.45
N ALA A 104 30.06 -2.37 -31.72
CA ALA A 104 29.78 -1.36 -32.73
C ALA A 104 28.51 -0.55 -32.40
N LEU A 105 27.48 -1.19 -31.86
CA LEU A 105 26.21 -0.54 -31.51
C LEU A 105 26.31 0.44 -30.32
N VAL A 106 27.20 0.16 -29.36
CA VAL A 106 27.40 1.05 -28.20
C VAL A 106 28.50 2.08 -28.40
N LYS A 107 29.31 1.96 -29.46
CA LYS A 107 30.49 2.82 -29.68
C LYS A 107 30.13 4.30 -29.75
N ASP A 108 28.99 4.61 -30.38
CA ASP A 108 28.52 5.98 -30.58
C ASP A 108 27.71 6.51 -29.38
N ASP A 109 27.59 5.73 -28.31
CA ASP A 109 26.93 6.14 -27.08
C ASP A 109 27.75 7.22 -26.37
N PRO A 110 27.21 8.43 -26.14
CA PRO A 110 27.97 9.52 -25.52
C PRO A 110 28.54 9.15 -24.14
N ALA A 111 27.89 8.28 -23.39
CA ALA A 111 28.39 7.85 -22.08
C ALA A 111 29.56 6.86 -22.19
N ILE A 112 29.62 6.07 -23.26
CA ILE A 112 30.72 5.14 -23.54
C ILE A 112 31.87 5.87 -24.23
N ALA A 113 31.58 6.71 -25.22
CA ALA A 113 32.59 7.48 -25.96
C ALA A 113 33.35 8.47 -25.07
N SER A 114 32.71 9.00 -24.02
CA SER A 114 33.36 9.84 -23.01
C SER A 114 33.98 9.04 -21.85
N GLU A 115 34.01 7.70 -21.94
CA GLU A 115 34.53 6.79 -20.92
C GLU A 115 33.95 7.02 -19.51
N ARG A 116 32.74 7.56 -19.44
CA ARG A 116 31.97 7.69 -18.19
C ARG A 116 31.38 6.34 -17.81
N LEU A 117 31.04 5.54 -18.79
CA LEU A 117 30.59 4.16 -18.67
C LEU A 117 31.50 3.24 -19.47
N VAL A 118 31.67 2.01 -19.00
CA VAL A 118 32.36 0.94 -19.72
C VAL A 118 31.43 -0.27 -19.80
N VAL A 119 31.41 -0.95 -20.94
CA VAL A 119 30.62 -2.18 -21.13
C VAL A 119 31.54 -3.37 -21.37
N ASP A 120 31.43 -4.38 -20.50
CA ASP A 120 32.09 -5.67 -20.68
C ASP A 120 31.09 -6.64 -21.35
N PHE A 121 31.50 -7.26 -22.46
CA PHE A 121 30.63 -8.08 -23.30
C PHE A 121 30.96 -9.57 -23.22
N TYR A 122 29.92 -10.40 -23.12
CA TYR A 122 30.02 -11.84 -22.99
C TYR A 122 29.03 -12.54 -23.93
N PRO A 123 29.45 -13.56 -24.70
CA PRO A 123 28.49 -14.43 -25.36
C PRO A 123 27.71 -15.20 -24.28
N TRP A 124 26.38 -15.20 -24.38
CA TRP A 124 25.50 -15.83 -23.40
C TRP A 124 24.54 -16.80 -24.07
N TYR A 125 24.69 -18.09 -23.78
CA TYR A 125 23.86 -19.15 -24.35
C TYR A 125 22.60 -19.37 -23.49
N ALA A 126 21.42 -19.14 -24.06
CA ALA A 126 20.15 -19.21 -23.34
C ALA A 126 19.00 -19.64 -24.25
N ALA A 127 17.82 -19.87 -23.67
CA ALA A 127 16.64 -20.26 -24.42
C ALA A 127 16.25 -19.20 -25.47
N VAL A 128 15.84 -19.65 -26.65
CA VAL A 128 15.16 -18.83 -27.66
C VAL A 128 13.86 -18.32 -27.09
N GLY A 129 13.49 -17.10 -27.50
CA GLY A 129 12.22 -16.49 -27.11
C GLY A 129 12.35 -15.57 -25.90
N LEU A 130 13.57 -15.13 -25.57
CA LEU A 130 13.76 -13.97 -24.71
C LEU A 130 13.03 -12.79 -25.36
N LYS A 131 11.89 -12.45 -24.79
CA LYS A 131 11.08 -11.29 -25.16
C LYS A 131 10.92 -10.49 -23.90
N VAL A 132 11.36 -9.24 -23.95
CA VAL A 132 10.80 -8.23 -23.05
C VAL A 132 9.47 -7.84 -23.69
N ASP A 133 8.40 -7.92 -22.92
CA ASP A 133 7.14 -7.36 -23.37
C ASP A 133 7.25 -5.83 -23.33
N LEU A 134 7.81 -5.25 -24.39
CA LEU A 134 7.98 -3.80 -24.52
C LEU A 134 6.63 -3.07 -24.65
N GLN A 135 5.49 -3.77 -24.71
CA GLN A 135 4.17 -3.14 -24.57
C GLN A 135 3.86 -2.71 -23.12
N THR A 136 4.65 -3.15 -22.12
CA THR A 136 4.63 -2.62 -20.73
C THR A 136 5.73 -1.60 -20.44
N ILE A 137 6.39 -1.05 -21.48
CA ILE A 137 7.16 0.20 -21.39
C ILE A 137 6.83 1.08 -22.61
N SER A 138 5.54 1.12 -22.95
CA SER A 138 4.98 2.07 -23.91
C SER A 138 4.50 3.31 -23.15
N ALA A 139 4.21 4.41 -23.84
CA ALA A 139 3.77 5.69 -23.27
C ALA A 139 2.55 5.63 -22.31
N THR A 140 1.93 4.47 -22.14
CA THR A 140 0.88 4.11 -21.17
C THR A 140 1.37 4.02 -19.72
N ASP A 141 2.64 3.71 -19.46
CA ASP A 141 3.15 3.56 -18.09
C ASP A 141 3.64 4.88 -17.46
N ALA A 142 3.96 5.90 -18.27
CA ALA A 142 4.42 7.19 -17.74
C ALA A 142 3.36 7.91 -16.88
N PRO A 143 2.08 7.99 -17.29
CA PRO A 143 1.02 8.52 -16.41
C PRO A 143 0.88 7.69 -15.14
N ARG A 144 0.95 6.36 -15.24
CA ARG A 144 0.81 5.46 -14.09
C ARG A 144 1.95 5.63 -13.09
N GLU A 145 3.20 5.65 -13.55
CA GLU A 145 4.37 5.85 -12.71
C GLU A 145 4.34 7.23 -12.02
N GLN A 146 3.92 8.27 -12.74
CA GLN A 146 3.74 9.60 -12.17
C GLN A 146 2.64 9.60 -11.09
N VAL A 147 1.51 8.96 -11.34
CA VAL A 147 0.45 8.82 -10.33
C VAL A 147 0.96 8.04 -9.11
N VAL A 148 1.70 6.95 -9.29
CA VAL A 148 2.30 6.19 -8.16
C VAL A 148 3.23 7.07 -7.33
N LYS A 149 4.07 7.90 -7.97
CA LYS A 149 4.94 8.87 -7.27
C LYS A 149 4.14 9.90 -6.48
N LEU A 150 3.09 10.46 -7.09
CA LEU A 150 2.19 11.42 -6.43
C LEU A 150 1.45 10.79 -5.25
N VAL A 151 0.95 9.57 -5.40
CA VAL A 151 0.28 8.80 -4.33
C VAL A 151 1.23 8.54 -3.17
N THR A 152 2.46 8.12 -3.45
CA THR A 152 3.49 7.91 -2.42
C THR A 152 3.76 9.22 -1.66
N ALA A 153 3.81 10.35 -2.36
CA ALA A 153 3.99 11.65 -1.74
C ALA A 153 2.76 12.06 -0.90
N ILE A 154 1.53 11.75 -1.33
CA ILE A 154 0.30 12.02 -0.57
C ILE A 154 0.30 11.24 0.75
N GLN A 155 0.63 9.94 0.70
CA GLN A 155 0.72 9.10 1.89
C GLN A 155 1.75 9.64 2.89
N ARG A 156 2.90 10.10 2.39
CA ARG A 156 3.93 10.71 3.23
C ARG A 156 3.44 12.02 3.86
N ALA A 157 2.88 12.92 3.05
CA ALA A 157 2.41 14.23 3.50
C ALA A 157 1.28 14.11 4.54
N ASP A 158 0.41 13.10 4.43
CA ASP A 158 -0.61 12.80 5.45
C ASP A 158 0.03 12.54 6.82
N TYR A 159 0.96 11.60 6.90
CA TYR A 159 1.62 11.27 8.16
C TYR A 159 2.48 12.42 8.70
N GLU A 160 3.12 13.19 7.84
CA GLU A 160 3.91 14.37 8.25
C GLU A 160 3.02 15.55 8.69
N GLY A 161 1.70 15.50 8.45
CA GLY A 161 0.81 16.63 8.71
C GLY A 161 0.99 17.78 7.71
N ASP A 162 1.64 17.55 6.58
CA ASP A 162 1.96 18.59 5.58
C ASP A 162 0.74 18.96 4.73
N ARG A 163 -0.12 19.80 5.31
CA ARG A 163 -1.36 20.28 4.68
C ARG A 163 -1.12 21.07 3.37
N PRO A 164 -0.11 21.96 3.28
CA PRO A 164 0.25 22.58 2.00
C PRO A 164 0.62 21.56 0.91
N ALA A 165 1.44 20.55 1.23
CA ALA A 165 1.79 19.50 0.27
C ALA A 165 0.58 18.68 -0.16
N LEU A 166 -0.32 18.30 0.76
CA LEU A 166 -1.55 17.60 0.42
C LEU A 166 -2.42 18.38 -0.58
N HIS A 167 -2.55 19.70 -0.41
CA HIS A 167 -3.28 20.54 -1.36
C HIS A 167 -2.61 20.61 -2.73
N ARG A 168 -1.27 20.76 -2.76
CA ARG A 168 -0.50 20.77 -4.01
C ARG A 168 -0.63 19.43 -4.76
N LEU A 169 -0.49 18.31 -4.05
CA LEU A 169 -0.53 16.96 -4.64
C LEU A 169 -1.94 16.58 -5.12
N TYR A 170 -2.99 17.06 -4.45
CA TYR A 170 -4.37 17.00 -4.97
C TYR A 170 -4.43 17.62 -6.38
N SER A 171 -3.88 18.83 -6.55
CA SER A 171 -3.88 19.55 -7.83
C SER A 171 -2.99 18.89 -8.89
N GLU A 172 -1.83 18.35 -8.50
CA GLU A 172 -0.92 17.64 -9.43
C GLU A 172 -1.52 16.33 -9.98
N LEU A 173 -2.52 15.76 -9.31
CA LEU A 173 -3.27 14.61 -9.83
C LEU A 173 -4.34 14.97 -10.89
N ASP A 174 -4.67 16.26 -11.08
CA ASP A 174 -5.75 16.72 -11.96
C ASP A 174 -5.63 16.23 -13.41
N PRO A 175 -4.44 16.24 -14.05
CA PRO A 175 -4.29 15.78 -15.43
C PRO A 175 -4.66 14.31 -15.64
N PHE A 176 -4.76 13.51 -14.58
CA PHE A 176 -4.96 12.06 -14.66
C PHE A 176 -6.39 11.61 -14.37
N VAL A 177 -7.32 12.52 -14.03
CA VAL A 177 -8.67 12.17 -13.52
C VAL A 177 -9.56 11.44 -14.54
N GLU A 178 -9.29 11.59 -15.84
CA GLU A 178 -9.97 10.88 -16.93
C GLU A 178 -9.11 9.79 -17.58
N THR A 179 -7.93 9.49 -17.02
CA THR A 179 -7.08 8.40 -17.55
C THR A 179 -7.76 7.07 -17.26
N GLN A 180 -8.30 6.40 -18.28
CA GLN A 180 -9.27 5.29 -18.14
C GLN A 180 -8.93 4.27 -17.04
N GLU A 181 -7.75 3.66 -17.09
CA GLU A 181 -7.34 2.61 -16.14
C GLU A 181 -6.97 3.16 -14.75
N LEU A 182 -6.73 4.46 -14.62
CA LEU A 182 -6.29 5.10 -13.38
C LEU A 182 -7.39 5.95 -12.72
N ALA A 183 -8.43 6.33 -13.46
CA ALA A 183 -9.39 7.37 -13.09
C ALA A 183 -10.00 7.14 -11.70
N SER A 184 -10.42 5.89 -11.41
CA SER A 184 -10.96 5.56 -10.09
C SER A 184 -9.93 5.79 -8.97
N ARG A 185 -8.68 5.32 -9.14
CA ARG A 185 -7.64 5.43 -8.09
C ARG A 185 -7.11 6.85 -7.98
N VAL A 186 -6.97 7.57 -9.09
CA VAL A 186 -6.60 9.00 -9.09
C VAL A 186 -7.62 9.81 -8.30
N ARG A 187 -8.92 9.63 -8.58
CA ARG A 187 -9.99 10.33 -7.84
C ARG A 187 -10.02 9.92 -6.38
N TYR A 188 -9.79 8.65 -6.07
CA TYR A 188 -9.64 8.21 -4.68
C TYR A 188 -8.51 8.96 -3.96
N TRP A 189 -7.31 9.03 -4.55
CA TRP A 189 -6.16 9.68 -3.91
C TRP A 189 -6.28 11.20 -3.85
N ARG A 190 -7.00 11.81 -4.81
CA ARG A 190 -7.42 13.22 -4.70
C ARG A 190 -8.36 13.45 -3.52
N GLY A 191 -9.39 12.62 -3.40
CA GLY A 191 -10.31 12.66 -2.25
C GLY A 191 -9.57 12.44 -0.94
N PHE A 192 -8.66 11.48 -0.90
CA PHE A 192 -7.81 11.20 0.25
C PHE A 192 -6.96 12.41 0.63
N ALA A 193 -6.27 13.06 -0.32
CA ALA A 193 -5.44 14.21 -0.04
C ALA A 193 -6.21 15.35 0.65
N LEU A 194 -7.40 15.70 0.15
CA LEU A 194 -8.26 16.73 0.76
C LEU A 194 -8.83 16.28 2.10
N TRP A 195 -9.29 15.02 2.19
CA TRP A 195 -9.79 14.46 3.43
C TRP A 195 -8.74 14.52 4.55
N ARG A 196 -7.50 14.09 4.26
CA ARG A 196 -6.40 14.10 5.23
C ARG A 196 -5.92 15.52 5.55
N ARG A 197 -5.97 16.44 4.59
CA ARG A 197 -5.71 17.87 4.83
C ARG A 197 -6.69 18.47 5.83
N ALA A 198 -7.98 18.15 5.69
CA ALA A 198 -9.00 18.55 6.65
C ALA A 198 -8.82 17.84 8.00
N PHE A 199 -8.57 16.52 7.99
CA PHE A 199 -8.42 15.72 9.20
C PHE A 199 -7.26 16.20 10.07
N ASN A 200 -6.09 16.48 9.48
CA ASN A 200 -4.96 17.09 10.18
C ASN A 200 -5.28 18.53 10.63
N GLY A 201 -6.06 19.28 9.85
CA GLY A 201 -6.48 20.63 10.21
C GLY A 201 -7.34 20.72 11.48
N PHE A 202 -8.11 19.67 11.82
CA PHE A 202 -8.81 19.61 13.11
C PHE A 202 -7.85 19.62 14.32
N ASN A 203 -6.63 19.13 14.15
CA ASN A 203 -5.61 19.11 15.21
C ASN A 203 -4.83 20.43 15.32
N GLU A 204 -4.91 21.30 14.31
CA GLU A 204 -4.10 22.52 14.18
C GLU A 204 -4.92 23.81 14.24
N SER A 205 -6.18 23.75 14.68
CA SER A 205 -7.10 24.90 14.77
C SER A 205 -7.34 25.64 13.44
N ALA A 206 -7.45 24.90 12.34
CA ALA A 206 -7.81 25.47 11.03
C ALA A 206 -9.22 26.08 11.00
N ASP A 207 -9.48 26.99 10.05
CA ASP A 207 -10.82 27.56 9.85
C ASP A 207 -11.83 26.44 9.53
N PRO A 208 -12.92 26.30 10.31
CA PRO A 208 -13.96 25.32 10.04
C PRO A 208 -14.56 25.37 8.62
N LYS A 209 -14.54 26.54 7.97
CA LYS A 209 -15.00 26.68 6.58
C LYS A 209 -14.04 26.02 5.59
N ASP A 210 -12.74 26.17 5.80
CA ASP A 210 -11.72 25.51 4.98
C ASP A 210 -11.81 23.99 5.14
N LEU A 211 -12.05 23.53 6.37
CA LEU A 211 -12.28 22.11 6.65
C LEU A 211 -13.52 21.59 5.93
N ALA A 212 -14.62 22.34 5.95
CA ALA A 212 -15.86 21.96 5.26
C ALA A 212 -15.66 21.88 3.73
N ASP A 213 -15.01 22.88 3.10
CA ASP A 213 -14.73 22.87 1.66
C ASP A 213 -13.90 21.65 1.25
N ASP A 214 -12.81 21.37 1.98
CA ASP A 214 -11.95 20.22 1.72
C ASP A 214 -12.74 18.90 1.83
N LEU A 215 -13.58 18.75 2.85
CA LEU A 215 -14.38 17.54 3.06
C LEU A 215 -15.46 17.37 1.97
N GLU A 216 -16.18 18.43 1.61
CA GLU A 216 -17.21 18.38 0.55
C GLU A 216 -16.60 18.04 -0.81
N ARG A 217 -15.42 18.59 -1.12
CA ARG A 217 -14.65 18.25 -2.33
C ARG A 217 -14.16 16.81 -2.29
N ALA A 218 -13.67 16.35 -1.13
CA ALA A 218 -13.25 14.97 -0.95
C ALA A 218 -14.41 13.98 -1.17
N VAL A 219 -15.61 14.28 -0.66
CA VAL A 219 -16.81 13.47 -0.91
C VAL A 219 -17.08 13.33 -2.41
N ARG A 220 -17.01 14.43 -3.18
CA ARG A 220 -17.22 14.40 -4.64
C ARG A 220 -16.19 13.53 -5.35
N GLU A 221 -14.91 13.65 -5.00
CA GLU A 221 -13.84 12.84 -5.59
C GLU A 221 -14.02 11.35 -5.27
N PHE A 222 -14.40 11.00 -4.03
CA PHE A 222 -14.68 9.62 -3.65
C PHE A 222 -15.93 9.05 -4.34
N GLN A 223 -16.99 9.83 -4.47
CA GLN A 223 -18.19 9.42 -5.21
C GLN A 223 -17.86 9.14 -6.68
N GLN A 224 -17.13 10.04 -7.33
CA GLN A 224 -16.69 9.85 -8.71
C GLN A 224 -15.71 8.65 -8.85
N SER A 225 -14.87 8.40 -7.84
CA SER A 225 -14.03 7.20 -7.79
C SER A 225 -14.88 5.91 -7.77
N ALA A 226 -15.93 5.89 -6.95
CA ALA A 226 -16.87 4.77 -6.85
C ALA A 226 -17.77 4.61 -8.10
N GLU A 227 -18.08 5.70 -8.80
CA GLU A 227 -18.78 5.63 -10.10
C GLU A 227 -17.91 4.96 -11.17
N LYS A 228 -16.59 5.22 -11.17
CA LYS A 228 -15.64 4.60 -12.11
C LYS A 228 -15.31 3.14 -11.75
N ASP A 229 -15.32 2.78 -10.47
CA ASP A 229 -15.18 1.41 -10.00
C ASP A 229 -16.19 1.12 -8.86
N PRO A 230 -17.40 0.65 -9.19
CA PRO A 230 -18.44 0.36 -8.19
C PRO A 230 -18.07 -0.70 -7.17
N ASN A 231 -17.07 -1.54 -7.43
CA ASN A 231 -16.62 -2.57 -6.48
C ASN A 231 -15.53 -2.05 -5.53
N PHE A 232 -15.02 -0.84 -5.74
CA PHE A 232 -13.97 -0.28 -4.91
C PHE A 232 -14.54 0.23 -3.58
N ALA A 233 -14.50 -0.63 -2.56
CA ALA A 233 -15.06 -0.35 -1.24
C ALA A 233 -14.40 0.87 -0.57
N ASP A 234 -13.08 1.04 -0.72
CA ASP A 234 -12.33 2.13 -0.08
C ASP A 234 -12.84 3.52 -0.48
N ALA A 235 -13.31 3.70 -1.72
CA ALA A 235 -13.91 4.97 -2.16
C ALA A 235 -15.17 5.30 -1.35
N LYS A 236 -16.05 4.33 -1.14
CA LYS A 236 -17.26 4.51 -0.30
C LYS A 236 -16.91 4.75 1.17
N ILE A 237 -15.88 4.06 1.68
CA ILE A 237 -15.37 4.23 3.04
C ILE A 237 -14.85 5.66 3.25
N GLY A 238 -14.05 6.18 2.31
CA GLY A 238 -13.54 7.55 2.32
C GLY A 238 -14.66 8.59 2.32
N ALA A 239 -15.63 8.45 1.41
CA ALA A 239 -16.81 9.33 1.36
C ALA A 239 -17.60 9.32 2.69
N ALA A 240 -17.85 8.14 3.26
CA ALA A 240 -18.56 8.01 4.54
C ALA A 240 -17.81 8.67 5.69
N SER A 241 -16.48 8.61 5.70
CA SER A 241 -15.67 9.27 6.73
C SER A 241 -15.74 10.79 6.60
N CYS A 242 -15.62 11.33 5.38
CA CYS A 242 -15.77 12.77 5.15
C CYS A 242 -17.14 13.30 5.58
N LEU A 243 -18.21 12.57 5.25
CA LEU A 243 -19.58 12.91 5.67
C LEU A 243 -19.73 12.88 7.19
N SER A 244 -19.07 11.93 7.87
CA SER A 244 -19.05 11.88 9.34
C SER A 244 -18.31 13.08 9.94
N ASN A 245 -17.22 13.55 9.31
CA ASN A 245 -16.55 14.77 9.72
C ASN A 245 -17.41 16.03 9.47
N LEU A 246 -18.15 16.08 8.36
CA LEU A 246 -19.11 17.15 8.08
C LEU A 246 -20.26 17.19 9.10
N MET A 247 -20.75 16.02 9.57
CA MET A 247 -21.75 15.98 10.64
C MET A 247 -21.25 16.69 11.90
N PHE A 248 -19.98 16.53 12.26
CA PHE A 248 -19.38 17.23 13.40
C PHE A 248 -19.34 18.76 13.19
N LEU A 249 -18.98 19.22 11.99
CA LEU A 249 -18.98 20.65 11.64
C LEU A 249 -20.38 21.25 11.63
N HIS A 250 -21.38 20.47 11.20
CA HIS A 250 -22.79 20.87 11.14
C HIS A 250 -23.61 20.46 12.37
N ARG A 251 -22.98 20.12 13.50
CA ARG A 251 -23.67 19.59 14.70
C ARG A 251 -24.76 20.50 15.28
N SER A 252 -24.76 21.79 14.94
CA SER A 252 -25.80 22.76 15.31
C SER A 252 -27.04 22.74 14.40
N ASP A 253 -27.01 21.99 13.30
CA ASP A 253 -28.12 21.84 12.35
C ASP A 253 -28.60 20.36 12.33
N PRO A 254 -29.62 20.01 13.13
CA PRO A 254 -30.10 18.64 13.22
C PRO A 254 -30.63 18.08 11.90
N ALA A 255 -31.22 18.91 11.03
CA ALA A 255 -31.74 18.46 9.75
C ALA A 255 -30.58 18.05 8.83
N LYS A 256 -29.52 18.88 8.77
CA LYS A 256 -28.32 18.55 7.99
C LYS A 256 -27.60 17.31 8.53
N VAL A 257 -27.51 17.16 9.86
CA VAL A 257 -26.91 15.97 10.49
C VAL A 257 -27.67 14.69 10.12
N GLN A 258 -29.02 14.71 10.10
CA GLN A 258 -29.81 13.54 9.70
C GLN A 258 -29.64 13.18 8.22
N GLU A 259 -29.59 14.18 7.34
CA GLU A 259 -29.32 13.98 5.90
C GLU A 259 -27.96 13.29 5.68
N LEU A 260 -26.90 13.79 6.32
CA LEU A 260 -25.55 13.24 6.21
C LEU A 260 -25.48 11.82 6.81
N LEU A 261 -26.13 11.58 7.96
CA LEU A 261 -26.17 10.27 8.60
C LEU A 261 -26.82 9.20 7.71
N ALA A 262 -27.88 9.55 6.98
CA ALA A 262 -28.54 8.63 6.04
C ALA A 262 -27.58 8.21 4.91
N GLN A 263 -26.78 9.15 4.41
CA GLN A 263 -25.75 8.87 3.40
C GLN A 263 -24.63 7.99 3.96
N VAL A 264 -24.12 8.30 5.15
CA VAL A 264 -23.09 7.49 5.84
C VAL A 264 -23.56 6.04 6.02
N LYS A 265 -24.78 5.82 6.53
CA LYS A 265 -25.34 4.48 6.72
C LYS A 265 -25.41 3.69 5.41
N THR A 266 -25.79 4.35 4.32
CA THR A 266 -25.89 3.72 3.00
C THR A 266 -24.52 3.30 2.49
N LEU A 267 -23.55 4.22 2.50
CA LEU A 267 -22.18 3.98 2.00
C LEU A 267 -21.46 2.90 2.81
N LEU A 268 -21.55 2.92 4.15
CA LEU A 268 -20.89 1.91 4.98
C LEU A 268 -21.50 0.52 4.79
N ARG A 269 -22.83 0.42 4.60
CA ARG A 269 -23.49 -0.85 4.27
C ARG A 269 -23.00 -1.39 2.91
N GLU A 270 -22.94 -0.53 1.90
CA GLU A 270 -22.45 -0.94 0.57
C GLU A 270 -20.97 -1.34 0.60
N ALA A 271 -20.13 -0.60 1.32
CA ALA A 271 -18.72 -0.95 1.51
C ALA A 271 -18.56 -2.30 2.22
N GLY A 272 -19.32 -2.53 3.30
CA GLY A 272 -19.29 -3.79 4.04
C GLY A 272 -19.80 -4.99 3.24
N ASN A 273 -20.74 -4.78 2.32
CA ASN A 273 -21.18 -5.83 1.40
C ASN A 273 -20.13 -6.13 0.33
N ALA A 274 -19.40 -5.12 -0.15
CA ALA A 274 -18.38 -5.28 -1.19
C ALA A 274 -17.08 -5.89 -0.65
N ASP A 275 -16.63 -5.46 0.52
CA ASP A 275 -15.39 -5.92 1.16
C ASP A 275 -15.54 -5.95 2.70
N PRO A 276 -16.18 -6.99 3.27
CA PRO A 276 -16.38 -7.10 4.71
C PRO A 276 -15.07 -7.28 5.50
N GLY A 277 -14.00 -7.68 4.81
CA GLY A 277 -12.66 -7.84 5.39
C GLY A 277 -11.84 -6.56 5.39
N ASN A 278 -12.35 -5.44 4.87
CA ASN A 278 -11.56 -4.23 4.73
C ASN A 278 -11.20 -3.61 6.09
N PRO A 279 -9.91 -3.48 6.47
CA PRO A 279 -9.52 -2.92 7.76
C PRO A 279 -9.91 -1.44 7.90
N ARG A 280 -10.05 -0.71 6.79
CA ARG A 280 -10.41 0.72 6.79
C ARG A 280 -11.87 0.93 7.09
N LEU A 281 -12.72 -0.04 6.76
CA LEU A 281 -14.12 -0.05 7.18
C LEU A 281 -14.21 -0.08 8.71
N SER A 282 -13.37 -0.91 9.34
CA SER A 282 -13.29 -0.97 10.82
C SER A 282 -12.80 0.35 11.39
N TRP A 283 -11.81 0.98 10.75
CA TRP A 283 -11.29 2.28 11.18
C TRP A 283 -12.36 3.39 11.13
N VAL A 284 -13.13 3.50 10.02
CA VAL A 284 -14.18 4.52 9.88
C VAL A 284 -15.40 4.24 10.76
N THR A 285 -15.71 2.96 11.02
CA THR A 285 -16.89 2.58 11.81
C THR A 285 -16.69 2.83 13.31
N GLY A 286 -15.46 2.69 13.81
CA GLY A 286 -15.21 2.78 15.26
C GLY A 286 -15.59 4.12 15.90
N PRO A 287 -15.25 5.30 15.35
CA PRO A 287 -15.69 6.58 15.92
C PRO A 287 -17.22 6.70 15.99
N ASN A 288 -17.93 6.18 14.97
CA ASN A 288 -19.39 6.17 14.97
C ASN A 288 -19.94 5.32 16.12
N LEU A 289 -19.34 4.15 16.40
CA LEU A 289 -19.73 3.31 17.53
C LEU A 289 -19.34 3.93 18.88
N TRP A 290 -18.22 4.64 18.94
CA TRP A 290 -17.72 5.27 20.15
C TRP A 290 -18.65 6.38 20.66
N TYR A 291 -19.13 7.24 19.75
CA TYR A 291 -19.97 8.38 20.10
C TYR A 291 -21.47 8.11 20.00
N ALA A 292 -21.90 7.02 19.34
CA ALA A 292 -23.31 6.69 19.23
C ALA A 292 -23.90 6.31 20.61
N PRO A 293 -25.11 6.79 20.94
CA PRO A 293 -25.82 6.36 22.13
C PRO A 293 -26.08 4.83 22.15
N PRO A 294 -26.16 4.21 23.34
CA PRO A 294 -26.40 2.77 23.47
C PRO A 294 -27.67 2.28 22.76
N GLU A 295 -28.71 3.12 22.70
CA GLU A 295 -30.00 2.80 22.05
C GLU A 295 -29.84 2.64 20.53
N TYR A 296 -28.81 3.25 19.95
CA TYR A 296 -28.42 3.10 18.55
C TYR A 296 -27.29 2.09 18.35
N GLY A 297 -26.97 1.32 19.40
CA GLY A 297 -26.02 0.22 19.36
C GLY A 297 -24.55 0.60 19.59
N GLY A 298 -24.25 1.85 19.93
CA GLY A 298 -22.89 2.32 20.23
C GLY A 298 -22.36 1.92 21.61
N SER A 299 -21.04 1.77 21.73
CA SER A 299 -20.30 1.71 23.00
C SER A 299 -18.79 1.84 22.76
N GLN A 300 -18.05 2.24 23.80
CA GLN A 300 -16.58 2.31 23.75
C GLN A 300 -15.96 0.92 23.49
N GLU A 301 -16.50 -0.11 24.13
CA GLU A 301 -16.07 -1.51 24.00
C GLU A 301 -16.25 -1.99 22.56
N LYS A 302 -17.43 -1.77 21.97
CA LYS A 302 -17.72 -2.16 20.58
C LYS A 302 -16.81 -1.47 19.57
N ALA A 303 -16.50 -0.20 19.79
CA ALA A 303 -15.55 0.53 18.96
C ALA A 303 -14.15 -0.12 19.04
N MET A 304 -13.67 -0.42 20.25
CA MET A 304 -12.36 -1.07 20.46
C MET A 304 -12.32 -2.49 19.89
N GLU A 305 -13.37 -3.29 20.07
CA GLU A 305 -13.50 -4.62 19.45
C GLU A 305 -13.46 -4.54 17.92
N THR A 306 -14.09 -3.51 17.34
CA THR A 306 -14.07 -3.26 15.91
C THR A 306 -12.65 -2.96 15.43
N TYR A 307 -11.88 -2.14 16.16
CA TYR A 307 -10.49 -1.88 15.81
C TYR A 307 -9.60 -3.12 15.89
N LEU A 308 -9.78 -3.95 16.91
CA LEU A 308 -9.04 -5.21 17.05
C LEU A 308 -9.36 -6.18 15.90
N LYS A 309 -10.63 -6.30 15.51
CA LYS A 309 -11.03 -7.08 14.31
C LYS A 309 -10.38 -6.53 13.04
N GLY A 310 -10.36 -5.20 12.88
CA GLY A 310 -9.68 -4.53 11.79
C GLY A 310 -8.17 -4.86 11.71
N LEU A 311 -7.48 -4.91 12.85
CA LEU A 311 -6.05 -5.26 12.89
C LEU A 311 -5.79 -6.70 12.45
N GLU A 312 -6.65 -7.63 12.86
CA GLU A 312 -6.54 -9.02 12.39
C GLU A 312 -6.80 -9.13 10.89
N SER A 313 -7.75 -8.36 10.35
CA SER A 313 -7.95 -8.26 8.91
C SER A 313 -6.75 -7.65 8.17
N ALA A 314 -6.14 -6.59 8.71
CA ALA A 314 -4.96 -5.96 8.11
C ALA A 314 -3.78 -6.93 8.00
N LYS A 315 -3.52 -7.71 9.06
CA LYS A 315 -2.49 -8.76 9.05
C LYS A 315 -2.73 -9.82 7.98
N LYS A 316 -3.98 -10.28 7.84
CA LYS A 316 -4.37 -11.28 6.83
C LYS A 316 -4.14 -10.75 5.43
N LEU A 317 -4.57 -9.52 5.14
CA LEU A 317 -4.37 -8.88 3.84
C LEU A 317 -2.88 -8.76 3.51
N LYS A 318 -2.06 -8.34 4.46
CA LYS A 318 -0.60 -8.23 4.28
C LYS A 318 0.05 -9.56 3.94
N ALA A 319 -0.43 -10.66 4.51
CA ALA A 319 0.12 -12.00 4.26
C ALA A 319 -0.22 -12.55 2.86
N THR A 320 -1.26 -12.05 2.20
CA THR A 320 -1.79 -12.61 0.95
C THR A 320 -1.60 -11.70 -0.27
N ALA A 321 -1.07 -10.49 -0.11
CA ALA A 321 -1.17 -9.49 -1.15
C ALA A 321 0.08 -9.31 -2.01
N THR A 322 -0.07 -9.48 -3.32
CA THR A 322 0.61 -8.68 -4.34
C THR A 322 -0.19 -7.39 -4.51
N THR A 323 0.21 -6.30 -3.84
CA THR A 323 -0.54 -5.04 -3.86
C THR A 323 -0.12 -4.14 -5.01
N ASP A 324 -1.09 -3.69 -5.80
CA ASP A 324 -0.94 -2.52 -6.66
C ASP A 324 -0.67 -1.29 -5.76
N PRO A 325 0.41 -0.50 -5.97
CA PRO A 325 0.71 0.70 -5.19
C PRO A 325 -0.40 1.77 -5.19
N LEU A 326 -1.29 1.74 -6.19
CA LEU A 326 -2.43 2.64 -6.26
C LEU A 326 -3.62 2.18 -5.42
N ASN A 327 -3.64 0.91 -4.99
CA ASN A 327 -4.62 0.46 -4.03
C ASN A 327 -4.22 0.91 -2.62
N PRO A 328 -5.17 1.31 -1.77
CA PRO A 328 -4.85 1.82 -0.46
C PRO A 328 -4.16 0.76 0.39
N SER A 329 -3.12 1.15 1.10
CA SER A 329 -2.34 0.29 2.02
C SER A 329 -2.41 0.73 3.49
N TRP A 330 -2.94 1.92 3.77
CA TRP A 330 -3.16 2.43 5.13
C TRP A 330 -4.17 1.58 5.92
N GLY A 331 -4.21 1.67 7.23
CA GLY A 331 -5.22 1.04 8.08
C GLY A 331 -4.61 0.41 9.33
N GLU A 332 -3.52 -0.34 9.19
CA GLU A 332 -2.84 -0.97 10.34
C GLU A 332 -2.33 0.08 11.36
N PRO A 333 -1.48 1.05 10.98
CA PRO A 333 -1.01 2.05 11.93
C PRO A 333 -2.16 2.92 12.47
N GLU A 334 -3.18 3.19 11.66
CA GLU A 334 -4.35 3.98 12.06
C GLU A 334 -5.25 3.28 13.06
N LEU A 335 -5.43 1.97 12.94
CA LEU A 335 -6.16 1.15 13.91
C LEU A 335 -5.38 1.06 15.24
N LEU A 336 -4.05 0.94 15.18
CA LEU A 336 -3.19 1.02 16.38
C LEU A 336 -3.32 2.40 17.04
N MET A 337 -3.28 3.48 16.26
CA MET A 337 -3.47 4.84 16.76
C MET A 337 -4.86 5.01 17.41
N ASN A 338 -5.93 4.51 16.79
CA ASN A 338 -7.27 4.58 17.38
C ASN A 338 -7.36 3.80 18.69
N LEU A 339 -6.74 2.62 18.79
CA LEU A 339 -6.67 1.88 20.05
C LEU A 339 -5.87 2.65 21.11
N ALA A 340 -4.78 3.32 20.72
CA ALA A 340 -4.03 4.17 21.63
C ALA A 340 -4.90 5.31 22.17
N TRP A 341 -5.57 6.04 21.29
CA TRP A 341 -6.47 7.13 21.65
C TRP A 341 -7.64 6.64 22.51
N SER A 342 -8.29 5.52 22.15
CA SER A 342 -9.40 4.94 22.90
C SER A 342 -9.00 4.48 24.29
N ASN A 343 -7.82 3.87 24.47
CA ASN A 343 -7.34 3.49 25.79
C ASN A 343 -7.05 4.71 26.68
N LEU A 344 -6.62 5.83 26.09
CA LEU A 344 -6.44 7.08 26.83
C LEU A 344 -7.78 7.73 27.24
N HIS A 345 -8.81 7.65 26.39
CA HIS A 345 -10.06 8.43 26.54
C HIS A 345 -11.29 7.62 26.97
N ARG A 346 -11.16 6.30 27.15
CA ARG A 346 -12.26 5.47 27.67
C ARG A 346 -12.57 5.84 29.12
N THR A 347 -13.77 5.47 29.58
CA THR A 347 -14.30 5.79 30.92
C THR A 347 -13.30 5.53 32.05
N THR A 348 -12.52 4.45 31.95
CA THR A 348 -11.39 4.18 32.84
C THR A 348 -10.12 4.06 32.00
N PRO A 349 -9.31 5.13 31.91
CA PRO A 349 -8.11 5.14 31.07
C PRO A 349 -7.13 4.01 31.40
N ASP A 350 -6.55 3.44 30.36
CA ASP A 350 -5.43 2.50 30.45
C ASP A 350 -4.23 3.08 29.72
N ILE A 351 -3.45 3.82 30.50
CA ILE A 351 -2.35 4.65 30.01
C ILE A 351 -1.22 3.78 29.44
N ASP A 352 -1.00 2.58 30.00
CA ASP A 352 0.03 1.66 29.53
C ASP A 352 -0.36 0.99 28.21
N ALA A 353 -1.62 0.58 28.05
CA ALA A 353 -2.13 0.13 26.76
C ALA A 353 -2.09 1.26 25.74
N ALA A 354 -2.50 2.47 26.11
CA ALA A 354 -2.46 3.64 25.24
C ALA A 354 -1.04 3.89 24.68
N GLU A 355 -0.03 3.92 25.56
CA GLU A 355 1.35 4.10 25.14
C GLU A 355 1.86 2.95 24.26
N SER A 356 1.55 1.70 24.65
CA SER A 356 1.96 0.51 23.90
C SER A 356 1.44 0.54 22.46
N TYR A 357 0.16 0.88 22.27
CA TYR A 357 -0.43 0.99 20.94
C TYR A 357 0.14 2.18 20.14
N ALA A 358 0.36 3.33 20.78
CA ALA A 358 0.97 4.50 20.11
C ALA A 358 2.37 4.18 19.61
N ARG A 359 3.18 3.47 20.41
CA ARG A 359 4.53 3.03 20.01
C ARG A 359 4.50 2.04 18.84
N LYS A 360 3.60 1.06 18.87
CA LYS A 360 3.41 0.13 17.74
C LYS A 360 3.01 0.86 16.45
N ALA A 361 2.19 1.90 16.53
CA ALA A 361 1.87 2.73 15.36
C ALA A 361 3.12 3.43 14.81
N LEU A 362 3.99 3.95 15.69
CA LEU A 362 5.26 4.59 15.29
C LEU A 362 6.33 3.60 14.83
N ASP A 363 6.30 2.34 15.24
CA ASP A 363 7.18 1.31 14.69
C ASP A 363 6.91 1.08 13.19
N ILE A 364 5.65 1.28 12.76
CA ILE A 364 5.24 1.21 11.35
C ILE A 364 5.48 2.56 10.64
N VAL A 365 5.14 3.68 11.30
CA VAL A 365 5.25 5.03 10.74
C VAL A 365 5.99 5.96 11.72
N PRO A 366 7.34 5.95 11.73
CA PRO A 366 8.13 6.68 12.73
C PRO A 366 7.98 8.20 12.68
N TYR A 367 7.56 8.73 11.53
CA TYR A 367 7.44 10.16 11.26
C TYR A 367 6.01 10.69 11.39
N TRP A 368 5.08 9.89 11.94
CA TRP A 368 3.69 10.33 12.05
C TRP A 368 3.52 11.46 13.08
N HIS A 369 3.29 12.67 12.57
CA HIS A 369 3.10 13.90 13.33
C HIS A 369 2.07 13.75 14.46
N TYR A 370 0.85 13.31 14.15
CA TYR A 370 -0.22 13.20 15.16
C TYR A 370 0.18 12.27 16.32
N VAL A 371 0.69 11.07 16.04
CA VAL A 371 1.01 10.11 17.11
C VAL A 371 2.23 10.57 17.90
N ARG A 372 3.27 11.05 17.22
CA ARG A 372 4.55 11.46 17.81
C ARG A 372 4.43 12.74 18.64
N ASP A 373 3.80 13.75 18.07
CA ASP A 373 3.87 15.13 18.57
C ASP A 373 2.61 15.56 19.33
N ILE A 374 1.51 14.81 19.21
CA ILE A 374 0.23 15.16 19.86
C ILE A 374 -0.19 14.06 20.84
N LEU A 375 -0.43 12.84 20.36
CA LEU A 375 -0.99 11.78 21.20
C LEU A 375 0.00 11.27 22.27
N LEU A 376 1.26 11.03 21.92
CA LEU A 376 2.26 10.57 22.90
C LEU A 376 2.49 11.59 24.04
N PRO A 377 2.62 12.90 23.77
CA PRO A 377 2.64 13.92 24.83
C PRO A 377 1.41 13.87 25.74
N GLN A 378 0.20 13.75 25.19
CA GLN A 378 -1.04 13.62 25.97
C GLN A 378 -1.00 12.38 26.89
N ILE A 379 -0.55 11.23 26.38
CA ILE A 379 -0.39 9.99 27.16
C ILE A 379 0.62 10.19 28.31
N ARG A 380 1.75 10.85 28.03
CA ARG A 380 2.78 11.13 29.04
C ARG A 380 2.26 12.05 30.13
N ASP A 381 1.50 13.08 29.77
CA ASP A 381 0.95 14.01 30.73
C ASP A 381 -0.14 13.35 31.57
N ALA A 382 -1.02 12.53 30.99
CA ALA A 382 -1.97 11.72 31.74
C ALA A 382 -1.27 10.82 32.78
N ARG A 383 -0.16 10.17 32.40
CA ARG A 383 0.63 9.35 33.35
C ARG A 383 1.17 10.16 34.53
N LYS A 384 1.63 11.40 34.30
CA LYS A 384 2.13 12.26 35.39
C LYS A 384 1.00 12.61 36.37
N HIS A 385 -0.17 12.96 35.85
CA HIS A 385 -1.34 13.29 36.69
C HIS A 385 -1.78 12.10 37.53
N THR A 386 -1.87 10.90 36.95
CA THR A 386 -2.21 9.68 37.72
C THR A 386 -1.18 9.38 38.82
N LYS A 387 0.12 9.58 38.56
CA LYS A 387 1.16 9.42 39.60
C LYS A 387 1.01 10.43 40.72
N LEU A 388 0.74 11.69 40.40
CA LEU A 388 0.52 12.74 41.40
C LEU A 388 -0.72 12.46 42.27
N GLU A 389 -1.82 11.96 41.69
CA GLU A 389 -3.02 11.58 42.45
C GLU A 389 -2.75 10.39 43.40
N VAL A 390 -1.98 9.40 42.95
CA VAL A 390 -1.57 8.26 43.80
C VAL A 390 -0.66 8.73 44.94
N ASP A 391 0.32 9.58 44.67
CA ASP A 391 1.24 10.14 45.66
C ASP A 391 0.55 11.11 46.64
N GLN A 392 -0.59 11.69 46.27
CA GLN A 392 -1.41 12.53 47.13
C GLN A 392 -2.56 11.78 47.83
N SER A 393 -2.77 10.49 47.53
CA SER A 393 -3.84 9.70 48.15
C SER A 393 -3.57 9.48 49.66
N PRO A 394 -4.62 9.38 50.50
CA PRO A 394 -4.45 9.12 51.92
C PRO A 394 -3.64 7.83 52.23
N ALA A 395 -3.66 6.87 51.31
CA ALA A 395 -2.94 5.60 51.42
C ALA A 395 -1.41 5.76 51.28
N SER A 396 -0.91 6.71 50.49
CA SER A 396 0.53 6.99 50.36
C SER A 396 1.05 7.91 51.47
N GLN A 397 0.18 8.75 52.05
CA GLN A 397 0.52 9.58 53.21
C GLN A 397 0.62 8.80 54.54
N LEU A 398 0.07 7.57 54.59
CA LEU A 398 0.16 6.68 55.76
C LEU A 398 1.51 5.93 55.87
N GLY A 399 2.41 6.06 54.89
CA GLY A 399 3.73 5.41 54.89
C GLY A 399 4.84 6.15 55.65
N ALA A 400 4.56 7.32 56.24
CA ALA A 400 5.53 8.15 56.95
C ALA A 400 5.04 8.50 58.37
N LEU A 401 4.78 7.49 59.20
CA LEU A 401 4.75 7.67 60.65
C LEU A 401 6.07 7.12 61.24
N PRO A 402 6.91 7.95 61.88
CA PRO A 402 8.02 7.45 62.67
C PRO A 402 7.45 6.64 63.83
N GLY A 403 7.97 5.42 64.01
CA GLY A 403 7.49 4.53 65.06
C GLY A 403 7.54 5.15 66.44
N PHE A 404 6.44 5.00 67.18
CA PHE A 404 6.38 4.80 68.63
C PHE A 404 5.11 4.02 68.96
#